data_AF-V9MXZ5-F1
#
_entry.id   AF-V9MXZ5-F1
#
_cell.length_a   1.000
_cell.length_b   1.000
_cell.length_c   1.000
_cell.angle_alpha   90.00
_cell.angle_beta   90.00
_cell.angle_gamma   90.00
#
_symmetry.space_group_name_H-M   'P 1'
#
loop_
_entity.id
_entity.type
_entity.pdbx_description
1 polymer ?
#
loop_
_entity_poly.entity_id
_entity_poly.type
_entity_poly.pdbx_seq_one_letter_code
_entity_poly.pdbx_strand_id
1 'polypeptide(L)'
;MSFVVAAPEVVVAAASDLAGIGSAIGAANAAAAVPTMGVLAAGADEVSAAVADLFGAHAQAYQALSAQAALFHEQFVHAMTAGAGAYAGAEAADAAALDVLNGPFQALFGRPLIGDGANGAPGQPGGPGGLLYGNGGNGGNGGIGQPGGAGGDAGLIGNGGNGGIGGPGATGLAGGAGGVGGLLFGDGGNGGAGGLGTGPVGATGGIGGPGGAAVGLFGHGGAGGAGGLGKAGFAGGAGGTGGTGGLLYGNGGNGGNVPSGAADGGAGGDARLIGNGGDGGSVGAAPTGIGNGGNGGNGGWLYGDGGSGGSTLQGFSDGGTGGNAGMFGDGGNGGFSFFDGNGGDGGTGGTLIGNGGDGGNSVQTDGFLRGHGGDGGNAVGLIGNGGAGGAGSAGTGVFAPGGGSGGNGGNGALLVGNGGAGGSGGPTQIPSVAVPVTGAGGTGGNGGTAGLIGNGGNGGAAGVSGDGTPGTGGNGGYAQLIGDGGDGGPGDSGGPGGSGGTGGTLAGQNGSPGG
;
A
#
# COMPACT_ATOMS: atom_id res chain seq x y z
N MET A 1 -19.70 12.33 -21.60
CA MET A 1 -19.40 13.75 -21.82
C MET A 1 -17.89 13.88 -21.93
N SER A 2 -17.34 14.43 -23.02
CA SER A 2 -15.91 14.67 -23.11
C SER A 2 -15.58 15.94 -22.33
N PHE A 3 -14.68 15.85 -21.35
CA PHE A 3 -14.16 17.03 -20.67
C PHE A 3 -13.30 17.82 -21.66
N VAL A 4 -13.61 19.10 -21.85
CA VAL A 4 -12.78 20.02 -22.62
C VAL A 4 -11.81 20.65 -21.64
N VAL A 5 -10.52 20.36 -21.79
CA VAL A 5 -9.45 21.05 -21.05
C VAL A 5 -8.91 22.14 -21.95
N ALA A 6 -9.13 23.40 -21.56
CA ALA A 6 -8.53 24.55 -22.22
C ALA A 6 -7.34 25.04 -21.37
N ALA A 7 -6.26 25.45 -22.02
CA ALA A 7 -5.13 26.13 -21.38
C ALA A 7 -5.03 27.54 -22.00
N PRO A 8 -5.82 28.52 -21.50
CA PRO A 8 -5.92 29.85 -22.10
C PRO A 8 -4.55 30.51 -22.30
N GLU A 9 -3.62 30.32 -21.38
CA GLU A 9 -2.27 30.88 -21.41
C GLU A 9 -1.45 30.34 -22.59
N VAL A 10 -1.59 29.05 -22.88
CA VAL A 10 -0.91 28.39 -24.02
C VAL A 10 -1.49 28.89 -25.34
N VAL A 11 -2.80 29.10 -25.41
CA VAL A 11 -3.49 29.59 -26.62
C VAL A 11 -3.11 31.05 -26.90
N VAL A 12 -3.01 31.89 -25.87
CA VAL A 12 -2.54 33.29 -26.00
C VAL A 12 -1.09 33.34 -26.47
N ALA A 13 -0.21 32.48 -25.93
CA ALA A 13 1.17 32.39 -26.39
C ALA A 13 1.26 31.99 -27.87
N ALA A 14 0.53 30.95 -28.29
CA ALA A 14 0.47 30.52 -29.68
C ALA A 14 -0.10 31.60 -30.61
N ALA A 15 -1.11 32.37 -30.17
CA ALA A 15 -1.65 33.48 -30.95
C ALA A 15 -0.61 34.60 -31.16
N SER A 16 0.22 34.87 -30.15
CA SER A 16 1.34 35.81 -30.25
C SER A 16 2.40 35.33 -31.25
N ASP A 17 2.78 34.05 -31.21
CA ASP A 17 3.73 33.46 -32.16
C ASP A 17 3.20 33.52 -33.59
N LEU A 18 1.92 33.20 -33.80
CA LEU A 18 1.29 33.31 -35.11
C LEU A 18 1.25 34.75 -35.61
N ALA A 19 0.98 35.74 -34.75
CA ALA A 19 1.05 37.14 -35.13
C ALA A 19 2.47 37.50 -35.65
N GLY A 20 3.51 36.99 -34.99
CA GLY A 20 4.90 37.12 -35.42
C GLY A 20 5.15 36.50 -36.81
N ILE A 21 4.66 35.28 -37.05
CA ILE A 21 4.75 34.60 -38.36
C ILE A 21 4.05 35.41 -39.45
N GLY A 22 2.82 35.89 -39.17
CA GLY A 22 2.06 36.70 -40.12
C GLY A 22 2.80 37.98 -40.52
N SER A 23 3.42 38.66 -39.55
CA SER A 23 4.26 39.84 -39.80
C SER A 23 5.48 39.52 -40.68
N ALA A 24 6.19 38.42 -40.38
CA ALA A 24 7.36 38.01 -41.15
C ALA A 24 7.02 37.65 -42.61
N ILE A 25 5.91 36.90 -42.81
CA ILE A 25 5.41 36.55 -44.15
C ILE A 25 4.97 37.82 -44.90
N GLY A 26 4.26 38.73 -44.24
CA GLY A 26 3.85 40.00 -44.82
C GLY A 26 5.05 40.84 -45.30
N ALA A 27 6.09 40.95 -44.48
CA ALA A 27 7.32 41.64 -44.84
C ALA A 27 8.04 40.98 -46.03
N ALA A 28 8.11 39.65 -46.05
CA ALA A 28 8.72 38.91 -47.17
C ALA A 28 7.93 39.10 -48.48
N ASN A 29 6.60 39.04 -48.43
CA ASN A 29 5.73 39.27 -49.58
C ASN A 29 5.86 40.69 -50.14
N ALA A 30 5.98 41.69 -49.26
CA ALA A 30 6.21 43.08 -49.67
C ALA A 30 7.59 43.27 -50.31
N ALA A 31 8.64 42.69 -49.74
CA ALA A 31 10.00 42.76 -50.30
C ALA A 31 10.11 42.08 -51.67
N ALA A 32 9.37 40.99 -51.89
CA ALA A 32 9.34 40.26 -53.16
C ALA A 32 8.50 40.93 -54.26
N ALA A 33 7.63 41.91 -53.93
CA ALA A 33 6.65 42.46 -54.85
C ALA A 33 7.30 43.15 -56.07
N VAL A 34 8.23 44.08 -55.86
CA VAL A 34 8.91 44.82 -56.93
C VAL A 34 9.72 43.92 -57.88
N PRO A 35 10.63 43.05 -57.39
CA PRO A 35 11.46 42.23 -58.28
C PRO A 35 10.65 41.18 -59.08
N THR A 36 9.50 40.72 -58.57
CA THR A 36 8.67 39.72 -59.27
C THR A 36 7.70 40.33 -60.28
N MET A 37 7.24 41.57 -60.07
CA MET A 37 6.44 42.31 -61.06
C MET A 37 7.30 42.95 -62.16
N GLY A 38 8.59 43.20 -61.89
CA GLY A 38 9.52 43.87 -62.79
C GLY A 38 10.34 42.93 -63.68
N VAL A 39 9.88 41.71 -63.95
CA VAL A 39 10.60 40.77 -64.83
C VAL A 39 10.64 41.33 -66.24
N LEU A 40 11.85 41.53 -66.77
CA LEU A 40 12.07 42.05 -68.12
C LEU A 40 12.10 40.92 -69.14
N ALA A 41 11.64 41.20 -70.36
CA ALA A 41 11.76 40.27 -71.48
C ALA A 41 13.24 39.96 -71.78
N ALA A 42 13.57 38.68 -71.96
CA ALA A 42 14.95 38.24 -72.20
C ALA A 42 15.49 38.63 -73.60
N GLY A 43 14.58 38.86 -74.55
CA GLY A 43 14.85 39.31 -75.92
C GLY A 43 13.74 40.23 -76.43
N ALA A 44 13.95 40.82 -77.61
CA ALA A 44 12.99 41.72 -78.26
C ALA A 44 11.86 40.99 -79.01
N ASP A 45 11.77 39.67 -78.87
CA ASP A 45 10.76 38.83 -79.52
C ASP A 45 9.46 38.74 -78.71
N GLU A 46 8.38 38.43 -79.41
CA GLU A 46 7.03 38.36 -78.86
C GLU A 46 6.87 37.24 -77.82
N VAL A 47 7.67 36.17 -77.89
CA VAL A 47 7.63 35.07 -76.91
C VAL A 47 8.24 35.53 -75.58
N SER A 48 9.39 36.21 -75.61
CA SER A 48 10.02 36.81 -74.44
C SER A 48 9.13 37.87 -73.78
N ALA A 49 8.44 38.71 -74.57
CA ALA A 49 7.47 39.68 -74.06
C ALA A 49 6.27 38.99 -73.39
N ALA A 50 5.67 37.98 -74.05
CA ALA A 50 4.54 37.23 -73.50
C ALA A 50 4.88 36.47 -72.21
N VAL A 51 6.11 35.95 -72.07
CA VAL A 51 6.59 35.29 -70.86
C VAL A 51 6.78 36.29 -69.71
N ALA A 52 7.35 37.47 -69.97
CA ALA A 52 7.47 38.54 -68.98
C ALA A 52 6.08 39.01 -68.49
N ASP A 53 5.13 39.19 -69.41
CA ASP A 53 3.73 39.54 -69.08
C ASP A 53 3.05 38.45 -68.23
N LEU A 54 3.28 37.16 -68.55
CA LEU A 54 2.76 36.05 -67.75
C LEU A 54 3.28 36.09 -66.31
N PHE A 55 4.59 36.31 -66.11
CA PHE A 55 5.19 36.43 -64.78
C PHE A 55 4.67 37.66 -64.02
N GLY A 56 4.51 38.80 -64.70
CA GLY A 56 3.92 40.01 -64.12
C GLY A 56 2.48 39.79 -63.66
N ALA A 57 1.65 39.17 -64.50
CA ALA A 57 0.27 38.83 -64.16
C ALA A 57 0.19 37.81 -63.01
N HIS A 58 1.07 36.80 -63.00
CA HIS A 58 1.14 35.83 -61.90
C HIS A 58 1.57 36.48 -60.58
N ALA A 59 2.56 37.38 -60.61
CA ALA A 59 3.00 38.13 -59.43
C ALA A 59 1.87 39.01 -58.87
N GLN A 60 1.09 39.68 -59.73
CA GLN A 60 -0.09 40.45 -59.30
C GLN A 60 -1.16 39.57 -58.66
N ALA A 61 -1.45 38.39 -59.24
CA ALA A 61 -2.39 37.43 -58.68
C ALA A 61 -1.91 36.89 -57.31
N TYR A 62 -0.60 36.61 -57.18
CA TYR A 62 0.01 36.19 -55.91
C TYR A 62 -0.08 37.27 -54.84
N GLN A 63 0.16 38.54 -55.19
CA GLN A 63 0.03 39.66 -54.24
C GLN A 63 -1.43 39.82 -53.77
N ALA A 64 -2.40 39.69 -54.67
CA ALA A 64 -3.82 39.73 -54.33
C ALA A 64 -4.23 38.58 -53.39
N LEU A 65 -3.75 37.35 -53.66
CA LEU A 65 -3.98 36.20 -52.79
C LEU A 65 -3.29 36.35 -51.43
N SER A 66 -2.06 36.86 -51.41
CA SER A 66 -1.29 37.09 -50.19
C SER A 66 -1.96 38.10 -49.27
N ALA A 67 -2.60 39.13 -49.83
CA ALA A 67 -3.41 40.07 -49.07
C ALA A 67 -4.64 39.39 -48.45
N GLN A 68 -5.32 38.50 -49.18
CA GLN A 68 -6.45 37.73 -48.64
C GLN A 68 -6.01 36.76 -47.54
N ALA A 69 -4.86 36.09 -47.72
CA ALA A 69 -4.28 35.20 -46.74
C ALA A 69 -3.88 35.95 -45.45
N ALA A 70 -3.33 37.18 -45.58
CA ALA A 70 -3.03 38.03 -44.44
C ALA A 70 -4.28 38.38 -43.63
N LEU A 71 -5.38 38.76 -44.30
CA LEU A 71 -6.66 39.03 -43.64
C LEU A 71 -7.24 37.80 -42.93
N PHE A 72 -7.18 36.63 -43.57
CA PHE A 72 -7.59 35.38 -42.93
C PHE A 72 -6.73 35.08 -41.69
N HIS A 73 -5.41 35.26 -41.80
CA HIS A 73 -4.47 35.03 -40.70
C HIS A 73 -4.73 35.96 -39.52
N GLU A 74 -4.98 37.25 -39.76
CA GLU A 74 -5.38 38.20 -38.73
C GLU A 74 -6.68 37.80 -38.04
N GLN A 75 -7.70 37.39 -38.81
CA GLN A 75 -8.96 36.89 -38.26
C GLN A 75 -8.77 35.62 -37.42
N PHE A 76 -7.88 34.72 -37.87
CA PHE A 76 -7.55 33.50 -37.14
C PHE A 76 -6.87 33.79 -35.79
N VAL A 77 -5.85 34.65 -35.77
CA VAL A 77 -5.17 35.09 -34.54
C VAL A 77 -6.14 35.80 -33.61
N HIS A 78 -7.02 36.65 -34.16
CA HIS A 78 -8.05 37.35 -33.38
C HIS A 78 -9.03 36.36 -32.74
N ALA A 79 -9.51 35.37 -33.49
CA ALA A 79 -10.41 34.34 -32.99
C ALA A 79 -9.74 33.48 -31.89
N MET A 80 -8.46 33.13 -32.03
CA MET A 80 -7.71 32.41 -30.99
C MET A 80 -7.61 33.22 -29.70
N THR A 81 -7.25 34.51 -29.80
CA THR A 81 -7.14 35.40 -28.64
C THR A 81 -8.49 35.61 -27.95
N ALA A 82 -9.54 35.85 -28.73
CA ALA A 82 -10.90 36.01 -28.23
C ALA A 82 -11.42 34.71 -27.57
N GLY A 83 -11.13 33.55 -28.16
CA GLY A 83 -11.46 32.25 -27.60
C GLY A 83 -10.79 32.02 -26.25
N ALA A 84 -9.49 32.28 -26.14
CA ALA A 84 -8.76 32.16 -24.87
C ALA A 84 -9.34 33.10 -23.79
N GLY A 85 -9.64 34.35 -24.15
CA GLY A 85 -10.29 35.31 -23.26
C GLY A 85 -11.68 34.88 -22.79
N ALA A 86 -12.47 34.23 -23.66
CA ALA A 86 -13.77 33.69 -23.30
C ALA A 86 -13.68 32.53 -22.29
N TYR A 87 -12.71 31.62 -22.45
CA TYR A 87 -12.47 30.54 -21.49
C TYR A 87 -11.99 31.07 -20.13
N ALA A 88 -11.01 31.97 -20.12
CA ALA A 88 -10.54 32.59 -18.87
C ALA A 88 -11.66 33.40 -18.17
N GLY A 89 -12.49 34.10 -18.96
CA GLY A 89 -13.65 34.81 -18.44
C GLY A 89 -14.71 33.90 -17.84
N ALA A 90 -14.94 32.73 -18.42
CA ALA A 90 -15.85 31.72 -17.88
C ALA A 90 -15.33 31.17 -16.54
N GLU A 91 -14.04 30.82 -16.44
CA GLU A 91 -13.43 30.35 -15.19
C GLU A 91 -13.53 31.40 -14.07
N ALA A 92 -13.29 32.67 -14.39
CA ALA A 92 -13.42 33.76 -13.43
C ALA A 92 -14.88 33.96 -12.96
N ALA A 93 -15.85 33.81 -13.86
CA ALA A 93 -17.27 33.89 -13.51
C ALA A 93 -17.70 32.72 -12.62
N ASP A 94 -17.24 31.51 -12.91
CA ASP A 94 -17.51 30.31 -12.12
C ASP A 94 -16.90 30.42 -10.71
N ALA A 95 -15.66 30.93 -10.60
CA ALA A 95 -15.03 31.20 -9.31
C ALA A 95 -15.80 32.24 -8.48
N ALA A 96 -16.26 33.33 -9.11
CA ALA A 96 -17.05 34.36 -8.44
C ALA A 96 -18.41 33.83 -7.96
N ALA A 97 -19.06 32.97 -8.73
CA ALA A 97 -20.30 32.31 -8.31
C ALA A 97 -20.07 31.41 -7.08
N LEU A 98 -18.94 30.70 -7.04
CA LEU A 98 -18.57 29.87 -5.90
C LEU A 98 -18.28 30.71 -4.65
N ASP A 99 -17.64 31.87 -4.78
CA ASP A 99 -17.41 32.80 -3.66
C ASP A 99 -18.73 33.31 -3.06
N VAL A 100 -19.71 33.64 -3.90
CA VAL A 100 -21.05 34.06 -3.45
C VAL A 100 -21.74 32.93 -2.67
N LEU A 101 -21.61 31.69 -3.14
CA LEU A 101 -22.16 30.51 -2.45
C LEU A 101 -21.46 30.26 -1.10
N ASN A 102 -20.14 30.37 -1.07
CA ASN A 102 -19.33 30.04 0.10
C ASN A 102 -19.31 31.14 1.16
N GLY A 103 -19.47 32.41 0.78
CA GLY A 103 -19.34 33.57 1.67
C GLY A 103 -20.13 33.47 2.97
N PRO A 104 -21.44 33.14 2.95
CA PRO A 104 -22.24 32.98 4.17
C PRO A 104 -21.72 31.87 5.10
N PHE A 105 -21.22 30.76 4.54
CA PHE A 105 -20.70 29.63 5.32
C PHE A 105 -19.32 29.92 5.88
N GLN A 106 -18.46 30.58 5.10
CA GLN A 106 -17.16 31.05 5.56
C GLN A 106 -17.32 32.02 6.73
N ALA A 107 -18.31 32.91 6.69
CA ALA A 107 -18.60 33.85 7.77
C ALA A 107 -19.19 33.18 9.03
N LEU A 108 -20.06 32.18 8.86
CA LEU A 108 -20.77 31.54 9.98
C LEU A 108 -20.00 30.38 10.63
N PHE A 109 -19.28 29.59 9.82
CA PHE A 109 -18.63 28.35 10.24
C PHE A 109 -17.11 28.37 10.07
N GLY A 110 -16.54 29.45 9.51
CA GLY A 110 -15.10 29.57 9.26
C GLY A 110 -14.58 28.66 8.13
N ARG A 111 -15.47 28.02 7.36
CA ARG A 111 -15.15 27.10 6.27
C ARG A 111 -16.16 27.25 5.11
N PRO A 112 -15.76 26.97 3.86
CA PRO A 112 -16.66 27.03 2.71
C PRO A 112 -17.70 25.91 2.76
N LEU A 113 -18.80 26.06 2.03
CA LEU A 113 -19.74 24.97 1.81
C LEU A 113 -19.16 23.95 0.83
N ILE A 114 -18.57 24.45 -0.27
CA ILE A 114 -17.99 23.66 -1.35
C ILE A 114 -16.56 24.16 -1.60
N GLY A 115 -15.59 23.26 -1.60
CA GLY A 115 -14.21 23.57 -1.96
C GLY A 115 -13.23 22.71 -1.17
N ASP A 116 -12.08 22.42 -1.77
CA ASP A 116 -11.04 21.66 -1.09
C ASP A 116 -10.36 22.52 -0.01
N GLY A 117 -9.82 21.85 1.00
CA GLY A 117 -9.01 22.46 2.03
C GLY A 117 -7.67 22.93 1.46
N ALA A 118 -7.19 24.08 1.94
CA ALA A 118 -5.88 24.58 1.53
C ALA A 118 -4.76 23.65 2.01
N ASN A 119 -3.79 23.33 1.16
CA ASN A 119 -2.62 22.58 1.59
C ASN A 119 -1.80 23.37 2.62
N GLY A 120 -1.25 22.67 3.60
CA GLY A 120 -0.38 23.26 4.60
C GLY A 120 0.93 23.76 4.00
N ALA A 121 1.41 24.91 4.48
CA ALA A 121 2.80 25.33 4.30
C ALA A 121 3.75 24.32 4.99
N PRO A 122 5.08 24.38 4.77
CA PRO A 122 6.00 23.39 5.36
C PRO A 122 5.80 23.17 6.88
N GLY A 123 5.56 21.92 7.26
CA GLY A 123 5.25 21.46 8.62
C GLY A 123 3.91 21.92 9.20
N GLN A 124 3.10 22.67 8.46
CA GLN A 124 1.80 23.15 8.89
C GLN A 124 0.68 22.19 8.46
N PRO A 125 -0.40 22.07 9.25
CA PRO A 125 -1.52 21.23 8.89
C PRO A 125 -2.23 21.73 7.62
N GLY A 126 -2.83 20.80 6.89
CA GLY A 126 -3.78 21.11 5.84
C GLY A 126 -5.06 21.69 6.42
N GLY A 127 -5.62 22.66 5.71
CA GLY A 127 -6.94 23.21 6.00
C GLY A 127 -8.01 22.16 5.76
N PRO A 128 -9.14 22.23 6.48
CA PRO A 128 -10.21 21.28 6.30
C PRO A 128 -11.03 21.60 5.03
N GLY A 129 -11.66 20.59 4.42
CA GLY A 129 -12.46 20.73 3.20
C GLY A 129 -13.76 21.52 3.38
N GLY A 130 -14.57 21.63 2.34
CA GLY A 130 -15.91 22.23 2.41
C GLY A 130 -16.85 21.42 3.29
N LEU A 131 -17.85 22.06 3.88
CA LEU A 131 -18.83 21.40 4.76
C LEU A 131 -19.63 20.32 4.03
N LEU A 132 -20.02 20.58 2.77
CA LEU A 132 -20.81 19.66 1.96
C LEU A 132 -19.94 18.84 1.01
N TYR A 133 -19.07 19.52 0.26
CA TYR A 133 -18.22 18.87 -0.74
C TYR A 133 -16.82 19.48 -0.73
N GLY A 134 -15.82 18.63 -0.63
CA GLY A 134 -14.43 19.03 -0.73
C GLY A 134 -13.52 18.13 0.07
N ASN A 135 -12.37 17.81 -0.52
CA ASN A 135 -11.32 17.07 0.15
C ASN A 135 -10.66 17.95 1.22
N GLY A 136 -10.09 17.31 2.25
CA GLY A 136 -9.17 17.98 3.13
C GLY A 136 -7.86 18.34 2.43
N GLY A 137 -7.25 19.46 2.82
CA GLY A 137 -5.94 19.86 2.30
C GLY A 137 -4.85 18.93 2.79
N ASN A 138 -3.82 18.70 1.98
CA ASN A 138 -2.66 17.93 2.41
C ASN A 138 -1.87 18.72 3.48
N GLY A 139 -1.36 18.02 4.48
CA GLY A 139 -0.40 18.58 5.42
C GLY A 139 0.91 18.91 4.71
N GLY A 140 1.52 20.03 5.08
CA GLY A 140 2.78 20.44 4.47
C GLY A 140 3.95 19.59 4.95
N ASN A 141 4.85 19.23 4.04
CA ASN A 141 6.07 18.51 4.37
C ASN A 141 6.94 19.32 5.35
N GLY A 142 7.49 18.68 6.37
CA GLY A 142 8.39 19.31 7.33
C GLY A 142 9.71 19.74 6.68
N GLY A 143 10.13 20.97 6.95
CA GLY A 143 11.51 21.41 6.68
C GLY A 143 12.50 20.86 7.71
N ILE A 144 13.75 21.31 7.67
CA ILE A 144 14.78 20.90 8.64
C ILE A 144 14.29 21.20 10.07
N GLY A 145 14.27 20.18 10.93
CA GLY A 145 13.85 20.31 12.33
C GLY A 145 12.34 20.42 12.55
N GLN A 146 11.51 20.18 11.53
CA GLN A 146 10.04 20.29 11.62
C GLN A 146 9.38 18.94 11.33
N PRO A 147 8.32 18.56 12.09
CA PRO A 147 7.49 17.42 11.71
C PRO A 147 6.67 17.72 10.46
N GLY A 148 6.10 16.68 9.86
CA GLY A 148 5.11 16.82 8.81
C GLY A 148 3.80 17.34 9.38
N GLY A 149 3.13 18.24 8.65
CA GLY A 149 1.81 18.72 9.03
C GLY A 149 0.76 17.62 8.88
N ALA A 150 -0.26 17.62 9.74
CA ALA A 150 -1.40 16.71 9.55
C ALA A 150 -2.21 17.08 8.29
N GLY A 151 -2.80 16.09 7.62
CA GLY A 151 -3.81 16.32 6.61
C GLY A 151 -5.07 16.91 7.22
N GLY A 152 -5.77 17.75 6.45
CA GLY A 152 -7.05 18.31 6.84
C GLY A 152 -8.18 17.30 6.70
N ASP A 153 -9.22 17.45 7.50
CA ASP A 153 -10.40 16.59 7.41
C ASP A 153 -11.36 17.07 6.31
N ALA A 154 -12.07 16.14 5.68
CA ALA A 154 -13.19 16.45 4.80
C ALA A 154 -14.47 16.82 5.57
N GLY A 155 -15.51 17.26 4.84
CA GLY A 155 -16.84 17.53 5.39
C GLY A 155 -17.80 16.34 5.27
N LEU A 156 -18.91 16.52 4.54
CA LEU A 156 -19.86 15.44 4.27
C LEU A 156 -19.39 14.51 3.15
N ILE A 157 -18.93 15.08 2.03
CA ILE A 157 -18.40 14.35 0.88
C ILE A 157 -16.99 14.86 0.57
N GLY A 158 -16.02 13.95 0.52
CA GLY A 158 -14.63 14.26 0.20
C GLY A 158 -13.66 13.39 0.98
N ASN A 159 -12.45 13.24 0.46
CA ASN A 159 -11.40 12.47 1.09
C ASN A 159 -10.63 13.33 2.09
N GLY A 160 -10.12 12.71 3.15
CA GLY A 160 -9.17 13.36 4.04
C GLY A 160 -7.88 13.70 3.31
N GLY A 161 -7.23 14.80 3.70
CA GLY A 161 -5.94 15.19 3.14
C GLY A 161 -4.82 14.25 3.58
N ASN A 162 -3.78 14.10 2.77
CA ASN A 162 -2.61 13.31 3.18
C ASN A 162 -1.81 14.05 4.24
N GLY A 163 -1.21 13.32 5.17
CA GLY A 163 -0.21 13.85 6.10
C GLY A 163 1.09 14.20 5.37
N GLY A 164 1.73 15.28 5.81
CA GLY A 164 3.02 15.73 5.28
C GLY A 164 4.17 14.81 5.73
N ILE A 165 5.22 14.72 4.92
CA ILE A 165 6.44 13.98 5.29
C ILE A 165 7.16 14.69 6.43
N GLY A 166 7.69 13.95 7.40
CA GLY A 166 8.53 14.47 8.47
C GLY A 166 9.83 15.05 7.95
N GLY A 167 10.26 16.18 8.49
CA GLY A 167 11.50 16.82 8.10
C GLY A 167 12.75 16.07 8.57
N PRO A 168 13.91 16.31 7.94
CA PRO A 168 15.17 15.79 8.43
C PRO A 168 15.59 16.49 9.73
N GLY A 169 16.28 15.78 10.62
CA GLY A 169 16.77 16.33 11.88
C GLY A 169 17.85 15.49 12.53
N ALA A 170 18.35 15.95 13.69
CA ALA A 170 19.32 15.19 14.47
C ALA A 170 18.81 13.77 14.77
N THR A 171 17.53 13.66 15.11
CA THR A 171 16.68 12.50 14.84
C THR A 171 15.67 12.90 13.77
N GLY A 172 15.19 11.95 12.98
CA GLY A 172 14.12 12.20 12.02
C GLY A 172 12.85 12.63 12.73
N LEU A 173 12.12 13.57 12.14
CA LEU A 173 10.89 14.09 12.73
C LEU A 173 9.69 13.28 12.25
N ALA A 174 8.61 13.25 13.03
CA ALA A 174 7.42 12.48 12.70
C ALA A 174 6.77 12.94 11.39
N GLY A 175 6.24 11.99 10.61
CA GLY A 175 5.28 12.28 9.55
C GLY A 175 3.94 12.75 10.13
N GLY A 176 3.22 13.54 9.36
CA GLY A 176 1.89 14.03 9.74
C GLY A 176 0.83 12.92 9.65
N ALA A 177 -0.18 12.98 10.50
CA ALA A 177 -1.35 12.11 10.37
C ALA A 177 -2.12 12.43 9.07
N GLY A 178 -2.74 11.42 8.46
CA GLY A 178 -3.74 11.62 7.42
C GLY A 178 -5.04 12.19 8.00
N GLY A 179 -5.72 13.03 7.23
CA GLY A 179 -7.00 13.63 7.61
C GLY A 179 -8.15 12.64 7.52
N VAL A 180 -9.24 12.91 8.21
CA VAL A 180 -10.45 12.09 8.25
C VAL A 180 -11.26 12.28 6.96
N GLY A 181 -11.76 11.18 6.39
CA GLY A 181 -12.67 11.17 5.24
C GLY A 181 -14.09 11.66 5.58
N GLY A 182 -14.85 12.01 4.55
CA GLY A 182 -16.17 12.62 4.71
C GLY A 182 -17.20 11.75 5.42
N LEU A 183 -18.17 12.38 6.08
CA LEU A 183 -19.18 11.71 6.91
C LEU A 183 -20.15 10.80 6.11
N LEU A 184 -20.33 11.03 4.81
CA LEU A 184 -21.15 10.20 3.94
C LEU A 184 -20.31 9.40 2.96
N PHE A 185 -19.48 10.07 2.17
CA PHE A 185 -18.55 9.46 1.23
C PHE A 185 -17.18 10.10 1.38
N GLY A 186 -16.16 9.29 1.63
CA GLY A 186 -14.79 9.79 1.66
C GLY A 186 -13.82 8.83 2.31
N ASP A 187 -12.71 8.60 1.62
CA ASP A 187 -11.60 7.85 2.15
C ASP A 187 -10.82 8.71 3.16
N GLY A 188 -10.22 8.08 4.16
CA GLY A 188 -9.23 8.73 5.01
C GLY A 188 -7.95 9.03 4.23
N GLY A 189 -7.28 10.13 4.57
CA GLY A 189 -6.02 10.50 3.95
C GLY A 189 -4.87 9.58 4.40
N ASN A 190 -3.84 9.42 3.58
CA ASN A 190 -2.68 8.63 3.98
C ASN A 190 -1.84 9.37 5.04
N GLY A 191 -1.23 8.63 5.96
CA GLY A 191 -0.23 9.16 6.87
C GLY A 191 1.06 9.53 6.13
N GLY A 192 1.71 10.61 6.57
CA GLY A 192 2.99 11.06 6.03
C GLY A 192 4.14 10.16 6.48
N ALA A 193 5.14 9.97 5.64
CA ALA A 193 6.34 9.23 6.02
C ALA A 193 7.13 9.97 7.11
N GLY A 194 7.82 9.24 7.97
CA GLY A 194 8.76 9.81 8.92
C GLY A 194 10.01 10.39 8.26
N GLY A 195 10.62 11.39 8.89
CA GLY A 195 11.79 12.09 8.39
C GLY A 195 13.10 11.33 8.58
N LEU A 196 14.12 11.76 7.84
CA LEU A 196 15.47 11.17 7.89
C LEU A 196 16.25 11.63 9.14
N GLY A 197 16.87 10.71 9.87
CA GLY A 197 17.85 11.00 10.90
C GLY A 197 19.23 11.35 10.33
N THR A 198 19.73 12.56 10.56
CA THR A 198 21.00 13.06 10.00
C THR A 198 22.07 13.41 11.04
N GLY A 199 21.77 13.24 12.33
CA GLY A 199 22.69 13.53 13.43
C GLY A 199 23.97 12.68 13.42
N PRO A 200 25.01 13.12 14.16
CA PRO A 200 26.35 12.53 14.11
C PRO A 200 26.42 11.10 14.68
N VAL A 201 25.73 10.80 15.79
CA VAL A 201 25.68 9.46 16.42
C VAL A 201 24.28 9.23 17.01
N GLY A 202 23.68 8.06 16.79
CA GLY A 202 22.37 7.70 17.37
C GLY A 202 21.14 8.28 16.66
N ALA A 203 21.32 8.84 15.47
CA ALA A 203 20.25 9.50 14.71
C ALA A 203 19.24 8.48 14.17
N THR A 204 18.14 8.30 14.90
CA THR A 204 17.03 7.45 14.48
C THR A 204 16.18 8.12 13.39
N GLY A 205 15.48 7.33 12.61
CA GLY A 205 14.43 7.83 11.73
C GLY A 205 13.21 8.34 12.49
N GLY A 206 12.43 9.22 11.87
CA GLY A 206 11.18 9.71 12.43
C GLY A 206 10.07 8.68 12.28
N ILE A 207 9.09 8.67 13.18
CA ILE A 207 7.93 7.78 13.03
C ILE A 207 7.07 8.18 11.83
N GLY A 208 6.47 7.21 11.14
CA GLY A 208 5.42 7.45 10.17
C GLY A 208 4.14 7.96 10.84
N GLY A 209 3.42 8.85 10.17
CA GLY A 209 2.13 9.34 10.64
C GLY A 209 1.04 8.28 10.45
N PRO A 210 0.02 8.22 11.33
CA PRO A 210 -1.11 7.31 11.13
C PRO A 210 -1.94 7.73 9.92
N GLY A 211 -2.55 6.75 9.25
CA GLY A 211 -3.56 6.99 8.23
C GLY A 211 -4.86 7.54 8.85
N GLY A 212 -5.55 8.39 8.11
CA GLY A 212 -6.84 8.94 8.50
C GLY A 212 -7.95 7.90 8.41
N ALA A 213 -8.94 8.00 9.27
CA ALA A 213 -10.11 7.12 9.22
C ALA A 213 -11.13 7.62 8.17
N ALA A 214 -11.85 6.69 7.54
CA ALA A 214 -13.12 6.99 6.89
C ALA A 214 -14.24 6.85 7.92
N VAL A 215 -14.42 7.85 8.79
CA VAL A 215 -15.43 7.77 9.88
C VAL A 215 -16.89 7.80 9.39
N GLY A 216 -17.08 8.09 8.09
CA GLY A 216 -18.37 8.18 7.45
C GLY A 216 -19.00 6.85 7.06
N LEU A 217 -20.06 6.92 6.26
CA LEU A 217 -20.84 5.75 5.87
C LEU A 217 -20.10 4.85 4.86
N PHE A 218 -19.42 5.48 3.89
CA PHE A 218 -18.68 4.83 2.82
C PHE A 218 -17.28 5.45 2.69
N GLY A 219 -16.27 4.60 2.64
CA GLY A 219 -14.89 5.02 2.39
C GLY A 219 -13.87 4.08 3.00
N HIS A 220 -12.66 4.07 2.47
CA HIS A 220 -11.53 3.28 2.95
C HIS A 220 -10.71 4.07 3.97
N GLY A 221 -10.17 3.37 4.96
CA GLY A 221 -9.16 3.96 5.83
C GLY A 221 -7.88 4.28 5.05
N GLY A 222 -7.24 5.41 5.37
CA GLY A 222 -5.97 5.79 4.77
C GLY A 222 -4.84 4.89 5.24
N ALA A 223 -3.82 4.67 4.41
CA ALA A 223 -2.65 3.90 4.81
C ALA A 223 -1.81 4.67 5.83
N GLY A 224 -1.16 3.95 6.76
CA GLY A 224 -0.15 4.50 7.63
C GLY A 224 1.12 4.89 6.88
N GLY A 225 1.75 5.98 7.29
CA GLY A 225 3.00 6.44 6.73
C GLY A 225 4.15 5.50 7.08
N ALA A 226 5.10 5.32 6.16
CA ALA A 226 6.32 4.57 6.46
C ALA A 226 7.14 5.29 7.54
N GLY A 227 7.87 4.52 8.35
CA GLY A 227 8.92 5.05 9.19
C GLY A 227 10.03 5.72 8.38
N GLY A 228 10.68 6.71 8.98
CA GLY A 228 11.84 7.38 8.42
C GLY A 228 13.09 6.51 8.51
N LEU A 229 14.05 6.77 7.64
CA LEU A 229 15.37 6.12 7.71
C LEU A 229 16.20 6.73 8.84
N GLY A 230 16.91 5.89 9.58
CA GLY A 230 18.00 6.30 10.45
C GLY A 230 19.27 6.59 9.67
N LYS A 231 20.26 7.20 10.33
CA LYS A 231 21.64 7.23 9.83
C LYS A 231 22.16 5.79 9.71
N ALA A 232 23.00 5.50 8.71
CA ALA A 232 23.56 4.16 8.50
C ALA A 232 24.13 3.58 9.81
N GLY A 233 23.65 2.40 10.20
CA GLY A 233 24.01 1.74 11.46
C GLY A 233 23.02 1.96 12.62
N PHE A 234 22.03 2.84 12.48
CA PHE A 234 21.06 3.20 13.51
C PHE A 234 19.61 2.91 13.09
N ALA A 235 18.73 2.86 14.10
CA ALA A 235 17.32 2.52 13.98
C ALA A 235 16.54 3.42 12.99
N GLY A 236 15.64 2.83 12.22
CA GLY A 236 14.58 3.61 11.56
C GLY A 236 13.49 4.04 12.54
N GLY A 237 12.52 4.79 12.05
CA GLY A 237 11.31 5.09 12.80
C GLY A 237 10.24 4.02 12.62
N ALA A 238 9.30 3.95 13.56
CA ALA A 238 8.15 3.05 13.47
C ALA A 238 7.25 3.42 12.29
N GLY A 239 6.53 2.44 11.76
CA GLY A 239 5.46 2.68 10.80
C GLY A 239 4.21 3.26 11.47
N GLY A 240 3.50 4.14 10.77
CA GLY A 240 2.20 4.65 11.23
C GLY A 240 1.12 3.58 11.11
N THR A 241 0.10 3.60 11.98
CA THR A 241 -1.03 2.69 11.86
C THR A 241 -1.91 3.04 10.65
N GLY A 242 -2.57 2.06 10.06
CA GLY A 242 -3.62 2.28 9.08
C GLY A 242 -4.90 2.86 9.70
N GLY A 243 -5.66 3.59 8.92
CA GLY A 243 -6.95 4.16 9.32
C GLY A 243 -8.08 3.14 9.26
N THR A 244 -9.15 3.37 10.02
CA THR A 244 -10.34 2.51 9.97
C THR A 244 -11.22 2.81 8.75
N GLY A 245 -11.87 1.79 8.21
CA GLY A 245 -12.83 1.91 7.11
C GLY A 245 -14.21 2.45 7.54
N GLY A 246 -15.01 2.80 6.54
CA GLY A 246 -16.38 3.31 6.64
C GLY A 246 -17.34 2.38 7.38
N LEU A 247 -18.39 2.96 7.96
CA LEU A 247 -19.35 2.24 8.79
C LEU A 247 -20.10 1.15 8.04
N LEU A 248 -20.58 1.40 6.81
CA LEU A 248 -21.29 0.39 6.01
C LEU A 248 -20.37 -0.36 5.06
N TYR A 249 -19.50 0.37 4.36
CA TYR A 249 -18.55 -0.22 3.42
C TYR A 249 -17.24 0.54 3.45
N GLY A 250 -16.15 -0.20 3.62
CA GLY A 250 -14.83 0.37 3.68
C GLY A 250 -13.82 -0.61 4.24
N ASN A 251 -12.74 -0.82 3.48
CA ASN A 251 -11.57 -1.53 3.99
C ASN A 251 -10.82 -0.65 5.00
N GLY A 252 -10.16 -1.28 5.97
CA GLY A 252 -9.14 -0.60 6.74
C GLY A 252 -7.91 -0.29 5.89
N GLY A 253 -7.16 0.73 6.27
CA GLY A 253 -5.91 1.10 5.62
C GLY A 253 -4.76 0.20 6.07
N ASN A 254 -3.76 0.00 5.22
CA ASN A 254 -2.58 -0.77 5.60
C ASN A 254 -1.72 0.00 6.60
N GLY A 255 -1.02 -0.72 7.47
CA GLY A 255 0.01 -0.17 8.34
C GLY A 255 1.27 0.24 7.56
N GLY A 256 1.99 1.21 8.11
CA GLY A 256 3.22 1.73 7.54
C GLY A 256 4.41 0.77 7.74
N ASN A 257 5.25 0.67 6.73
CA ASN A 257 6.47 -0.14 6.79
C ASN A 257 7.60 0.59 7.52
N VAL A 258 8.56 -0.15 8.04
CA VAL A 258 9.81 0.35 8.62
C VAL A 258 10.96 0.04 7.65
N PRO A 259 11.55 1.04 6.97
CA PRO A 259 12.53 0.79 5.90
C PRO A 259 13.93 0.41 6.41
N SER A 260 14.28 0.75 7.65
CA SER A 260 15.45 0.23 8.38
C SER A 260 15.00 -0.13 9.78
N GLY A 261 15.20 -1.37 10.19
CA GLY A 261 14.64 -1.89 11.42
C GLY A 261 15.08 -1.21 12.74
N ALA A 262 14.59 -1.78 13.84
CA ALA A 262 14.60 -1.31 15.24
C ALA A 262 13.42 -0.42 15.67
N ALA A 263 12.31 -0.55 14.94
CA ALA A 263 11.01 -0.05 15.33
C ALA A 263 9.94 -0.97 14.74
N ASP A 264 8.74 -0.92 15.31
CA ASP A 264 7.63 -1.79 14.89
C ASP A 264 6.98 -1.28 13.60
N GLY A 265 6.53 -2.23 12.79
CA GLY A 265 5.61 -1.96 11.69
C GLY A 265 4.27 -1.44 12.21
N GLY A 266 3.64 -0.55 11.45
CA GLY A 266 2.32 -0.04 11.82
C GLY A 266 1.27 -1.14 11.76
N ALA A 267 0.32 -1.17 12.70
CA ALA A 267 -0.82 -2.06 12.56
C ALA A 267 -1.71 -1.65 11.37
N GLY A 268 -2.34 -2.62 10.71
CA GLY A 268 -3.41 -2.39 9.77
C GLY A 268 -4.67 -1.86 10.45
N GLY A 269 -5.48 -1.11 9.72
CA GLY A 269 -6.74 -0.57 10.20
C GLY A 269 -7.88 -1.60 10.08
N ASP A 270 -8.88 -1.47 10.94
CA ASP A 270 -10.07 -2.32 10.90
C ASP A 270 -11.09 -1.83 9.85
N ALA A 271 -11.81 -2.76 9.25
CA ALA A 271 -13.11 -2.50 8.62
C ALA A 271 -14.24 -2.55 9.67
N ARG A 272 -15.46 -2.10 9.30
CA ARG A 272 -16.60 -2.04 10.24
C ARG A 272 -17.71 -3.03 9.93
N LEU A 273 -18.55 -2.78 8.92
CA LEU A 273 -19.65 -3.68 8.56
C LEU A 273 -19.28 -4.56 7.36
N ILE A 274 -18.91 -3.94 6.24
CA ILE A 274 -18.43 -4.63 5.04
C ILE A 274 -17.07 -4.05 4.65
N GLY A 275 -16.08 -4.91 4.43
CA GLY A 275 -14.75 -4.53 3.97
C GLY A 275 -13.68 -5.35 4.66
N ASN A 276 -12.50 -5.40 4.05
CA ASN A 276 -11.38 -6.15 4.59
C ASN A 276 -10.58 -5.32 5.59
N GLY A 277 -9.95 -5.98 6.55
CA GLY A 277 -8.93 -5.35 7.38
C GLY A 277 -7.71 -4.97 6.54
N GLY A 278 -7.00 -3.93 6.95
CA GLY A 278 -5.74 -3.54 6.32
C GLY A 278 -4.59 -4.45 6.75
N ASP A 279 -3.60 -4.63 5.90
CA ASP A 279 -2.40 -5.40 6.25
C ASP A 279 -1.53 -4.64 7.26
N GLY A 280 -0.81 -5.37 8.10
CA GLY A 280 0.22 -4.84 8.98
C GLY A 280 1.50 -4.47 8.23
N GLY A 281 2.19 -3.45 8.73
CA GLY A 281 3.44 -2.95 8.18
C GLY A 281 4.61 -3.91 8.43
N SER A 282 5.47 -4.08 7.44
CA SER A 282 6.67 -4.92 7.53
C SER A 282 7.88 -4.14 8.05
N VAL A 283 8.85 -4.86 8.60
CA VAL A 283 10.10 -4.30 9.15
C VAL A 283 11.31 -4.79 8.35
N GLY A 284 12.03 -3.84 7.75
CA GLY A 284 13.26 -4.08 7.00
C GLY A 284 14.47 -4.39 7.90
N ALA A 285 15.54 -4.92 7.30
CA ALA A 285 16.76 -5.29 8.03
C ALA A 285 17.49 -4.06 8.63
N ALA A 286 18.02 -4.18 9.85
CA ALA A 286 18.98 -3.23 10.42
C ALA A 286 20.07 -3.93 11.25
N PRO A 287 21.27 -3.34 11.37
CA PRO A 287 22.39 -3.93 12.12
C PRO A 287 22.27 -3.80 13.64
N THR A 288 21.34 -2.97 14.15
CA THR A 288 21.11 -2.79 15.60
C THR A 288 19.63 -2.58 15.90
N GLY A 289 19.07 -3.34 16.85
CA GLY A 289 17.74 -3.16 17.46
C GLY A 289 16.67 -4.19 17.07
N ILE A 290 15.50 -4.11 17.73
CA ILE A 290 14.38 -5.07 17.65
C ILE A 290 13.15 -4.32 17.14
N GLY A 291 12.38 -4.90 16.21
CA GLY A 291 11.15 -4.29 15.71
C GLY A 291 10.23 -5.32 15.07
N ASN A 292 9.04 -5.48 15.63
CA ASN A 292 8.06 -6.47 15.24
C ASN A 292 7.25 -6.03 14.01
N GLY A 293 6.77 -7.00 13.24
CA GLY A 293 5.79 -6.75 12.20
C GLY A 293 4.49 -6.20 12.80
N GLY A 294 3.84 -5.29 12.09
CA GLY A 294 2.54 -4.76 12.51
C GLY A 294 1.46 -5.85 12.42
N ASN A 295 0.49 -5.85 13.32
CA ASN A 295 -0.66 -6.75 13.20
C ASN A 295 -1.56 -6.34 12.02
N GLY A 296 -2.20 -7.31 11.38
CA GLY A 296 -3.28 -7.05 10.44
C GLY A 296 -4.54 -6.53 11.16
N GLY A 297 -5.33 -5.73 10.46
CA GLY A 297 -6.61 -5.22 10.93
C GLY A 297 -7.73 -6.26 10.78
N ASN A 298 -8.81 -6.10 11.52
CA ASN A 298 -9.97 -6.99 11.43
C ASN A 298 -10.86 -6.64 10.23
N GLY A 299 -11.44 -7.67 9.62
CA GLY A 299 -12.47 -7.55 8.60
C GLY A 299 -13.81 -7.05 9.15
N GLY A 300 -14.68 -6.64 8.24
CA GLY A 300 -16.00 -6.12 8.54
C GLY A 300 -16.88 -7.18 9.19
N TRP A 301 -17.68 -6.77 10.19
CA TRP A 301 -18.51 -7.68 10.98
C TRP A 301 -19.43 -8.57 10.13
N LEU A 302 -20.03 -8.06 9.06
CA LEU A 302 -20.88 -8.85 8.17
C LEU A 302 -20.03 -9.60 7.13
N TYR A 303 -19.25 -8.88 6.33
CA TYR A 303 -18.42 -9.46 5.29
C TYR A 303 -17.06 -8.80 5.26
N GLY A 304 -16.00 -9.60 5.25
CA GLY A 304 -14.65 -9.14 5.02
C GLY A 304 -13.60 -10.02 5.67
N ASP A 305 -12.47 -10.09 4.98
CA ASP A 305 -11.31 -10.84 5.42
C ASP A 305 -10.50 -10.02 6.43
N GLY A 306 -9.79 -10.72 7.31
CA GLY A 306 -8.76 -10.08 8.13
C GLY A 306 -7.54 -9.69 7.28
N GLY A 307 -6.87 -8.61 7.65
CA GLY A 307 -5.61 -8.20 7.04
C GLY A 307 -4.47 -9.12 7.46
N SER A 308 -3.45 -9.27 6.63
CA SER A 308 -2.26 -10.06 6.97
C SER A 308 -1.37 -9.32 7.97
N GLY A 309 -0.64 -10.05 8.81
CA GLY A 309 0.41 -9.49 9.64
C GLY A 309 1.65 -9.09 8.84
N GLY A 310 2.35 -8.07 9.30
CA GLY A 310 3.59 -7.58 8.72
C GLY A 310 4.77 -8.53 9.00
N SER A 311 5.71 -8.62 8.07
CA SER A 311 6.86 -9.52 8.19
C SER A 311 8.11 -8.81 8.69
N THR A 312 9.08 -9.55 9.23
CA THR A 312 10.35 -9.00 9.75
C THR A 312 11.57 -9.61 9.07
N LEU A 313 12.58 -8.79 8.79
CA LEU A 313 13.88 -9.21 8.26
C LEU A 313 15.04 -8.98 9.25
N GLN A 314 14.72 -8.82 10.54
CA GLN A 314 15.67 -8.49 11.61
C GLN A 314 15.85 -9.63 12.62
N GLY A 315 16.94 -9.56 13.40
CA GLY A 315 17.19 -10.36 14.59
C GLY A 315 16.18 -10.09 15.70
N PHE A 316 15.74 -11.15 16.38
CA PHE A 316 14.91 -11.14 17.59
C PHE A 316 13.51 -10.50 17.43
N SER A 317 13.00 -10.41 16.19
CA SER A 317 11.78 -9.66 15.89
C SER A 317 10.67 -10.57 15.38
N ASP A 318 9.49 -10.48 15.98
CA ASP A 318 8.36 -11.33 15.65
C ASP A 318 7.58 -10.80 14.45
N GLY A 319 7.04 -11.71 13.64
CA GLY A 319 6.04 -11.39 12.64
C GLY A 319 4.74 -10.90 13.29
N GLY A 320 4.04 -10.00 12.61
CA GLY A 320 2.74 -9.52 13.08
C GLY A 320 1.67 -10.61 12.97
N THR A 321 0.68 -10.58 13.85
CA THR A 321 -0.48 -11.48 13.78
C THR A 321 -1.42 -11.07 12.64
N GLY A 322 -2.10 -12.04 12.04
CA GLY A 322 -3.19 -11.79 11.10
C GLY A 322 -4.45 -11.30 11.80
N GLY A 323 -5.23 -10.45 11.13
CA GLY A 323 -6.50 -9.94 11.63
C GLY A 323 -7.62 -10.97 11.53
N ASN A 324 -8.68 -10.79 12.32
CA ASN A 324 -9.84 -11.68 12.30
C ASN A 324 -10.86 -11.26 11.24
N ALA A 325 -11.58 -12.22 10.68
CA ALA A 325 -12.77 -11.96 9.84
C ALA A 325 -14.03 -11.70 10.68
N GLY A 326 -15.10 -11.24 10.01
CA GLY A 326 -16.42 -11.04 10.61
C GLY A 326 -17.31 -12.29 10.64
N MET A 327 -18.50 -12.22 10.04
CA MET A 327 -19.41 -13.36 9.88
C MET A 327 -19.05 -14.20 8.65
N PHE A 328 -18.76 -13.51 7.54
CA PHE A 328 -18.31 -14.10 6.28
C PHE A 328 -16.94 -13.54 5.92
N GLY A 329 -15.95 -14.40 5.73
CA GLY A 329 -14.59 -14.01 5.33
C GLY A 329 -13.52 -14.85 6.00
N ASP A 330 -12.31 -14.78 5.47
CA ASP A 330 -11.17 -15.56 5.93
C ASP A 330 -10.29 -14.73 6.89
N GLY A 331 -9.69 -15.39 7.88
CA GLY A 331 -8.71 -14.76 8.75
C GLY A 331 -7.45 -14.38 7.96
N GLY A 332 -6.79 -13.29 8.37
CA GLY A 332 -5.54 -12.87 7.75
C GLY A 332 -4.38 -13.80 8.11
N ASN A 333 -3.38 -13.88 7.24
CA ASN A 333 -2.19 -14.69 7.52
C ASN A 333 -1.27 -13.97 8.52
N GLY A 334 -0.54 -14.73 9.33
CA GLY A 334 0.54 -14.21 10.15
C GLY A 334 1.77 -13.83 9.31
N GLY A 335 2.49 -12.81 9.76
CA GLY A 335 3.73 -12.37 9.13
C GLY A 335 4.88 -13.33 9.41
N PHE A 336 5.81 -13.48 8.46
CA PHE A 336 7.00 -14.29 8.70
C PHE A 336 8.08 -13.50 9.46
N SER A 337 8.98 -14.21 10.12
CA SER A 337 10.18 -13.67 10.76
C SER A 337 11.45 -14.31 10.18
N PHE A 338 12.53 -13.53 10.07
CA PHE A 338 13.76 -14.04 9.47
C PHE A 338 14.81 -14.52 10.47
N PHE A 339 15.18 -13.71 11.47
CA PHE A 339 16.25 -14.04 12.43
C PHE A 339 15.73 -14.08 13.86
N ASP A 340 15.83 -15.22 14.55
CA ASP A 340 15.62 -15.39 16.00
C ASP A 340 14.27 -14.90 16.56
N GLY A 341 13.29 -14.63 15.70
CA GLY A 341 11.92 -14.21 16.05
C GLY A 341 10.89 -15.25 15.66
N ASN A 342 9.70 -15.16 16.22
CA ASN A 342 8.59 -16.05 15.92
C ASN A 342 7.81 -15.56 14.69
N GLY A 343 7.28 -16.49 13.91
CA GLY A 343 6.25 -16.15 12.93
C GLY A 343 4.98 -15.70 13.65
N GLY A 344 4.25 -14.76 13.06
CA GLY A 344 2.99 -14.30 13.62
C GLY A 344 1.89 -15.34 13.47
N ASP A 345 0.92 -15.34 14.38
CA ASP A 345 -0.22 -16.25 14.29
C ASP A 345 -1.20 -15.81 13.18
N GLY A 346 -1.88 -16.78 12.58
CA GLY A 346 -2.98 -16.54 11.66
C GLY A 346 -4.24 -16.06 12.40
N GLY A 347 -5.01 -15.20 11.74
CA GLY A 347 -6.27 -14.66 12.25
C GLY A 347 -7.41 -15.66 12.19
N THR A 348 -8.44 -15.45 13.01
CA THR A 348 -9.63 -16.32 13.00
C THR A 348 -10.53 -16.05 11.80
N GLY A 349 -11.09 -17.14 11.24
CA GLY A 349 -12.06 -17.09 10.16
C GLY A 349 -13.45 -16.68 10.61
N GLY A 350 -14.32 -16.42 9.63
CA GLY A 350 -15.67 -15.94 9.85
C GLY A 350 -16.50 -16.78 10.82
N THR A 351 -17.28 -16.10 11.66
CA THR A 351 -18.15 -16.71 12.68
C THR A 351 -19.36 -17.48 12.12
N LEU A 352 -19.59 -17.41 10.80
CA LEU A 352 -20.58 -18.24 10.10
C LEU A 352 -19.92 -19.05 8.98
N ILE A 353 -19.21 -18.39 8.07
CA ILE A 353 -18.43 -19.03 7.01
C ILE A 353 -17.07 -18.33 6.90
N GLY A 354 -16.00 -19.11 6.98
CA GLY A 354 -14.65 -18.56 6.79
C GLY A 354 -13.55 -19.47 7.29
N ASN A 355 -12.44 -19.48 6.58
CA ASN A 355 -11.22 -20.19 6.95
C ASN A 355 -10.41 -19.35 7.94
N GLY A 356 -9.67 -20.01 8.83
CA GLY A 356 -8.61 -19.34 9.57
C GLY A 356 -7.43 -19.02 8.65
N GLY A 357 -6.68 -17.97 8.98
CA GLY A 357 -5.47 -17.60 8.24
C GLY A 357 -4.28 -18.50 8.60
N ASP A 358 -3.30 -18.61 7.72
CA ASP A 358 -2.09 -19.39 7.97
C ASP A 358 -1.16 -18.67 8.96
N GLY A 359 -0.46 -19.43 9.79
CA GLY A 359 0.61 -18.94 10.64
C GLY A 359 1.87 -18.59 9.83
N GLY A 360 2.58 -17.57 10.28
CA GLY A 360 3.82 -17.11 9.66
C GLY A 360 4.98 -18.06 9.91
N ASN A 361 5.89 -18.18 8.95
CA ASN A 361 7.12 -18.95 9.12
C ASN A 361 8.16 -18.17 9.93
N SER A 362 9.01 -18.89 10.65
CA SER A 362 10.29 -18.39 11.14
C SER A 362 11.43 -19.05 10.34
N VAL A 363 12.38 -18.26 9.84
CA VAL A 363 13.32 -18.75 8.80
C VAL A 363 14.67 -19.20 9.37
N GLN A 364 15.33 -18.40 10.23
CA GLN A 364 16.70 -18.66 10.70
C GLN A 364 16.93 -18.20 12.14
N THR A 365 17.84 -18.85 12.86
CA THR A 365 18.30 -18.52 14.23
C THR A 365 19.84 -18.47 14.25
N ASP A 366 20.43 -17.40 14.79
CA ASP A 366 21.89 -17.14 14.76
C ASP A 366 22.64 -17.44 16.07
N GLY A 367 21.93 -17.87 17.13
CA GLY A 367 22.60 -18.52 18.26
C GLY A 367 22.04 -18.30 19.65
N PHE A 368 21.07 -17.39 19.84
CA PHE A 368 20.60 -17.03 21.18
C PHE A 368 19.18 -17.50 21.52
N LEU A 369 18.25 -17.51 20.55
CA LEU A 369 16.84 -17.87 20.78
C LEU A 369 16.30 -18.71 19.60
N ARG A 370 15.37 -19.64 19.88
CA ARG A 370 14.71 -20.41 18.83
C ARG A 370 13.54 -19.61 18.27
N GLY A 371 13.48 -19.45 16.94
CA GLY A 371 12.34 -18.83 16.27
C GLY A 371 11.26 -19.87 15.94
N HIS A 372 10.09 -19.73 16.53
CA HIS A 372 8.98 -20.66 16.34
C HIS A 372 8.10 -20.22 15.16
N GLY A 373 7.54 -21.18 14.42
CA GLY A 373 6.48 -20.86 13.46
C GLY A 373 5.20 -20.43 14.18
N GLY A 374 4.45 -19.50 13.59
CA GLY A 374 3.18 -19.03 14.14
C GLY A 374 2.08 -20.09 14.03
N ASP A 375 1.12 -20.07 14.94
CA ASP A 375 -0.02 -20.97 14.90
C ASP A 375 -0.98 -20.56 13.77
N GLY A 376 -1.62 -21.55 13.14
CA GLY A 376 -2.70 -21.33 12.18
C GLY A 376 -3.98 -20.86 12.88
N GLY A 377 -4.69 -19.95 12.24
CA GLY A 377 -5.95 -19.40 12.72
C GLY A 377 -7.07 -20.44 12.74
N ASN A 378 -7.98 -20.33 13.70
CA ASN A 378 -9.15 -21.19 13.78
C ASN A 378 -10.27 -20.70 12.85
N ALA A 379 -10.98 -21.63 12.19
CA ALA A 379 -12.32 -21.37 11.68
C ALA A 379 -13.33 -21.62 12.80
N VAL A 380 -14.01 -20.57 13.28
CA VAL A 380 -14.89 -20.66 14.46
C VAL A 380 -16.39 -20.75 14.13
N GLY A 381 -16.73 -20.62 12.84
CA GLY A 381 -18.12 -20.61 12.35
C GLY A 381 -18.72 -22.00 12.11
N LEU A 382 -19.67 -22.08 11.17
CA LEU A 382 -20.33 -23.32 10.78
C LEU A 382 -19.55 -24.03 9.66
N ILE A 383 -18.99 -23.26 8.72
CA ILE A 383 -18.26 -23.78 7.56
C ILE A 383 -16.90 -23.08 7.45
N GLY A 384 -15.82 -23.83 7.31
CA GLY A 384 -14.49 -23.27 7.12
C GLY A 384 -13.38 -24.17 7.65
N ASN A 385 -12.20 -24.06 7.05
CA ASN A 385 -11.02 -24.83 7.46
C ASN A 385 -10.13 -24.02 8.40
N GLY A 386 -9.46 -24.69 9.32
CA GLY A 386 -8.38 -24.05 10.08
C GLY A 386 -7.18 -23.75 9.18
N GLY A 387 -6.46 -22.68 9.49
CA GLY A 387 -5.22 -22.31 8.79
C GLY A 387 -4.06 -23.23 9.15
N ALA A 388 -3.08 -23.33 8.27
CA ALA A 388 -1.86 -24.10 8.54
C ALA A 388 -0.96 -23.38 9.56
N GLY A 389 -0.22 -24.14 10.37
CA GLY A 389 0.84 -23.59 11.20
C GLY A 389 2.11 -23.30 10.39
N GLY A 390 2.84 -22.27 10.78
CA GLY A 390 4.09 -21.87 10.14
C GLY A 390 5.25 -22.77 10.49
N ALA A 391 6.27 -22.82 9.63
CA ALA A 391 7.51 -23.56 9.90
C ALA A 391 8.39 -22.85 10.94
N GLY A 392 9.14 -23.61 11.74
CA GLY A 392 10.13 -23.09 12.68
C GLY A 392 11.50 -22.81 12.04
N SER A 393 12.30 -21.97 12.69
CA SER A 393 13.58 -21.49 12.14
C SER A 393 14.67 -22.56 12.04
N ALA A 394 15.49 -22.46 11.01
CA ALA A 394 16.71 -23.22 10.94
C ALA A 394 17.74 -22.70 11.97
N GLY A 395 18.29 -23.59 12.80
CA GLY A 395 19.39 -23.25 13.72
C GLY A 395 20.73 -23.22 12.99
N THR A 396 21.41 -22.06 12.94
CA THR A 396 22.70 -21.88 12.26
C THR A 396 23.71 -21.22 13.21
N GLY A 397 24.60 -21.99 13.86
CA GLY A 397 25.65 -21.43 14.72
C GLY A 397 26.28 -22.41 15.71
N VAL A 398 27.48 -22.07 16.21
CA VAL A 398 28.29 -22.91 17.14
C VAL A 398 27.65 -23.03 18.53
N PHE A 399 26.76 -22.10 18.91
CA PHE A 399 26.04 -22.08 20.18
C PHE A 399 24.51 -22.13 20.00
N ALA A 400 24.02 -22.50 18.81
CA ALA A 400 22.59 -22.41 18.51
C ALA A 400 21.75 -23.35 19.41
N PRO A 401 20.62 -22.89 19.97
CA PRO A 401 19.78 -23.67 20.88
C PRO A 401 18.98 -24.82 20.21
N GLY A 402 19.33 -25.20 18.97
CA GLY A 402 18.55 -26.10 18.11
C GLY A 402 17.66 -25.37 17.11
N GLY A 403 16.99 -26.12 16.23
CA GLY A 403 15.98 -25.58 15.32
C GLY A 403 14.69 -25.20 16.05
N GLY A 404 13.96 -24.22 15.51
CA GLY A 404 12.69 -23.76 16.07
C GLY A 404 11.54 -24.73 15.81
N SER A 405 10.54 -24.78 16.68
CA SER A 405 9.38 -25.65 16.44
C SER A 405 8.45 -25.05 15.37
N GLY A 406 7.76 -25.92 14.63
CA GLY A 406 6.64 -25.49 13.81
C GLY A 406 5.43 -25.10 14.66
N GLY A 407 4.60 -24.21 14.13
CA GLY A 407 3.33 -23.80 14.72
C GLY A 407 2.25 -24.87 14.53
N ASN A 408 1.25 -24.88 15.39
CA ASN A 408 0.13 -25.79 15.28
C ASN A 408 -0.82 -25.33 14.16
N GLY A 409 -1.49 -26.28 13.51
CA GLY A 409 -2.60 -25.97 12.61
C GLY A 409 -3.85 -25.56 13.40
N GLY A 410 -4.62 -24.63 12.84
CA GLY A 410 -5.86 -24.16 13.41
C GLY A 410 -6.98 -25.20 13.30
N ASN A 411 -8.00 -25.07 14.14
CA ASN A 411 -9.16 -25.96 14.09
C ASN A 411 -10.14 -25.57 12.98
N GLY A 412 -10.81 -26.56 12.40
CA GLY A 412 -11.91 -26.38 11.46
C GLY A 412 -13.19 -25.92 12.15
N ALA A 413 -14.11 -25.37 11.35
CA ALA A 413 -15.41 -24.88 11.78
C ALA A 413 -16.29 -25.98 12.37
N LEU A 414 -17.30 -25.61 13.16
CA LEU A 414 -18.09 -26.53 13.96
C LEU A 414 -18.77 -27.65 13.15
N LEU A 415 -19.38 -27.34 12.00
CA LEU A 415 -20.18 -28.30 11.23
C LEU A 415 -19.39 -28.91 10.08
N VAL A 416 -18.83 -28.08 9.20
CA VAL A 416 -18.02 -28.53 8.06
C VAL A 416 -16.70 -27.80 8.04
N GLY A 417 -15.60 -28.51 8.29
CA GLY A 417 -14.30 -27.88 8.34
C GLY A 417 -13.17 -28.86 8.59
N ASN A 418 -12.13 -28.78 7.78
CA ASN A 418 -10.89 -29.51 8.04
C ASN A 418 -10.04 -28.76 9.07
N GLY A 419 -9.29 -29.49 9.89
CA GLY A 419 -8.21 -28.91 10.66
C GLY A 419 -7.04 -28.53 9.76
N GLY A 420 -6.34 -27.46 10.11
CA GLY A 420 -5.12 -27.02 9.41
C GLY A 420 -3.95 -27.94 9.70
N ALA A 421 -3.00 -28.03 8.77
CA ALA A 421 -1.77 -28.80 9.00
C ALA A 421 -0.86 -28.08 10.01
N GLY A 422 -0.13 -28.85 10.82
CA GLY A 422 0.95 -28.32 11.66
C GLY A 422 2.19 -28.01 10.83
N GLY A 423 2.89 -26.95 11.21
CA GLY A 423 4.13 -26.53 10.57
C GLY A 423 5.30 -27.45 10.89
N SER A 424 6.28 -27.54 9.98
CA SER A 424 7.50 -28.31 10.22
C SER A 424 8.41 -27.64 11.24
N GLY A 425 9.07 -28.45 12.07
CA GLY A 425 10.21 -28.00 12.85
C GLY A 425 11.39 -27.61 11.96
N GLY A 426 12.13 -26.59 12.37
CA GLY A 426 13.30 -26.11 11.64
C GLY A 426 14.50 -27.04 11.80
N PRO A 427 15.29 -27.25 10.74
CA PRO A 427 16.49 -28.07 10.81
C PRO A 427 17.63 -27.35 11.55
N THR A 428 18.69 -28.07 11.90
CA THR A 428 19.98 -27.44 12.23
C THR A 428 20.95 -27.67 11.06
N GLN A 429 21.52 -26.60 10.49
CA GLN A 429 22.43 -26.68 9.32
C GLN A 429 23.75 -25.92 9.57
N ILE A 430 24.87 -26.42 9.01
CA ILE A 430 26.04 -25.59 8.67
C ILE A 430 26.43 -25.83 7.20
N PRO A 431 26.49 -24.78 6.36
CA PRO A 431 27.27 -24.83 5.14
C PRO A 431 28.77 -24.81 5.51
N SER A 432 29.43 -25.96 5.39
CA SER A 432 30.87 -26.10 5.09
C SER A 432 32.00 -25.98 6.14
N VAL A 433 31.77 -25.98 7.48
CA VAL A 433 32.91 -26.03 8.44
C VAL A 433 32.74 -27.08 9.53
N ALA A 434 33.77 -27.93 9.68
CA ALA A 434 33.86 -29.05 10.61
C ALA A 434 34.04 -28.61 12.08
N VAL A 435 32.98 -28.09 12.70
CA VAL A 435 32.86 -27.91 14.16
C VAL A 435 31.66 -28.75 14.64
N PRO A 436 31.75 -29.47 15.78
CA PRO A 436 30.62 -30.26 16.29
C PRO A 436 29.40 -29.36 16.51
N VAL A 437 28.29 -29.70 15.85
CA VAL A 437 26.99 -29.07 16.09
C VAL A 437 26.45 -29.63 17.41
N THR A 438 25.90 -28.78 18.25
CA THR A 438 25.14 -29.18 19.45
C THR A 438 23.77 -28.52 19.31
N GLY A 439 22.75 -29.28 18.93
CA GLY A 439 21.41 -28.75 18.70
C GLY A 439 20.49 -29.75 18.01
N ALA A 440 19.37 -30.05 18.67
CA ALA A 440 18.26 -30.80 18.08
C ALA A 440 17.57 -29.99 16.99
N GLY A 441 17.06 -30.68 15.98
CA GLY A 441 16.03 -30.12 15.11
C GLY A 441 14.79 -29.75 15.91
N GLY A 442 14.04 -28.78 15.40
CA GLY A 442 12.81 -28.33 16.03
C GLY A 442 11.72 -29.40 15.99
N THR A 443 10.76 -29.32 16.92
CA THR A 443 9.61 -30.22 16.89
C THR A 443 8.62 -29.81 15.81
N GLY A 444 7.94 -30.77 15.19
CA GLY A 444 6.81 -30.48 14.32
C GLY A 444 5.61 -29.98 15.11
N GLY A 445 4.83 -29.06 14.52
CA GLY A 445 3.58 -28.57 15.09
C GLY A 445 2.45 -29.58 14.95
N ASN A 446 1.47 -29.56 15.86
CA ASN A 446 0.33 -30.48 15.76
C ASN A 446 -0.64 -30.03 14.66
N GLY A 447 -1.31 -30.98 14.02
CA GLY A 447 -2.44 -30.68 13.15
C GLY A 447 -3.68 -30.28 13.94
N GLY A 448 -4.49 -29.41 13.35
CA GLY A 448 -5.73 -28.91 13.94
C GLY A 448 -6.84 -29.95 13.93
N THR A 449 -7.80 -29.80 14.84
CA THR A 449 -8.99 -30.67 14.87
C THR A 449 -10.01 -30.25 13.83
N ALA A 450 -10.72 -31.22 13.25
CA ALA A 450 -11.80 -30.97 12.31
C ALA A 450 -13.10 -30.58 13.03
N GLY A 451 -14.06 -30.09 12.24
CA GLY A 451 -15.46 -29.99 12.62
C GLY A 451 -16.16 -31.34 12.76
N LEU A 452 -17.49 -31.31 12.86
CA LEU A 452 -18.31 -32.52 12.85
C LEU A 452 -18.08 -33.34 11.57
N ILE A 453 -18.01 -32.65 10.43
CA ILE A 453 -17.68 -33.19 9.11
C ILE A 453 -16.38 -32.53 8.63
N GLY A 454 -15.34 -33.33 8.43
CA GLY A 454 -14.06 -32.85 7.95
C GLY A 454 -12.90 -33.72 8.45
N ASN A 455 -11.75 -33.54 7.83
CA ASN A 455 -10.54 -34.27 8.18
C ASN A 455 -9.71 -33.50 9.20
N GLY A 456 -9.09 -34.23 10.12
CA GLY A 456 -8.06 -33.66 10.98
C GLY A 456 -6.85 -33.21 10.16
N GLY A 457 -6.16 -32.18 10.62
CA GLY A 457 -4.95 -31.70 9.95
C GLY A 457 -3.76 -32.64 10.19
N ASN A 458 -2.84 -32.74 9.23
CA ASN A 458 -1.62 -33.52 9.44
C ASN A 458 -0.68 -32.81 10.42
N GLY A 459 0.05 -33.58 11.23
CA GLY A 459 1.13 -33.06 12.05
C GLY A 459 2.36 -32.70 11.21
N GLY A 460 3.11 -31.69 11.65
CA GLY A 460 4.33 -31.25 11.00
C GLY A 460 5.50 -32.20 11.24
N ALA A 461 6.41 -32.28 10.28
CA ALA A 461 7.66 -33.04 10.44
C ALA A 461 8.56 -32.43 11.51
N ALA A 462 9.33 -33.27 12.20
CA ALA A 462 10.49 -32.80 12.96
C ALA A 462 11.53 -32.16 12.04
N GLY A 463 12.26 -31.18 12.56
CA GLY A 463 13.45 -30.65 11.92
C GLY A 463 14.59 -31.67 11.97
N VAL A 464 15.45 -31.64 10.97
CA VAL A 464 16.63 -32.51 10.91
C VAL A 464 17.67 -32.07 11.94
N SER A 465 18.09 -32.98 12.81
CA SER A 465 19.10 -32.76 13.85
C SER A 465 20.52 -32.95 13.34
N GLY A 466 21.38 -31.96 13.58
CA GLY A 466 22.77 -31.95 13.17
C GLY A 466 23.69 -32.71 14.12
N ASP A 467 23.26 -32.89 15.38
CA ASP A 467 23.96 -33.66 16.42
C ASP A 467 23.37 -35.07 16.61
N GLY A 468 22.39 -35.44 15.80
CA GLY A 468 21.67 -36.72 15.89
C GLY A 468 20.75 -36.85 17.10
N THR A 469 20.42 -35.75 17.79
CA THR A 469 19.43 -35.80 18.86
C THR A 469 18.04 -36.12 18.28
N PRO A 470 17.29 -37.05 18.90
CA PRO A 470 15.97 -37.45 18.41
C PRO A 470 14.99 -36.28 18.34
N GLY A 471 14.47 -35.97 17.15
CA GLY A 471 13.45 -34.94 16.91
C GLY A 471 12.04 -35.54 16.91
N THR A 472 11.07 -34.83 17.49
CA THR A 472 9.68 -35.31 17.56
C THR A 472 8.79 -34.69 16.49
N GLY A 473 8.12 -35.53 15.71
CA GLY A 473 7.08 -35.09 14.79
C GLY A 473 5.82 -34.63 15.53
N GLY A 474 5.05 -33.74 14.91
CA GLY A 474 3.79 -33.25 15.46
C GLY A 474 2.67 -34.28 15.34
N ASN A 475 1.71 -34.28 16.26
CA ASN A 475 0.56 -35.19 16.18
C ASN A 475 -0.41 -34.76 15.08
N GLY A 476 -1.06 -35.72 14.44
CA GLY A 476 -2.19 -35.48 13.56
C GLY A 476 -3.44 -35.08 14.35
N GLY A 477 -4.24 -34.21 13.75
CA GLY A 477 -5.49 -33.72 14.31
C GLY A 477 -6.63 -34.73 14.23
N TYR A 478 -7.62 -34.56 15.10
CA TYR A 478 -8.77 -35.46 15.19
C TYR A 478 -9.89 -35.07 14.22
N ALA A 479 -10.60 -36.06 13.68
CA ALA A 479 -11.93 -35.87 13.11
C ALA A 479 -13.02 -36.25 14.14
N GLN A 480 -14.19 -35.61 14.10
CA GLN A 480 -15.21 -35.81 15.15
C GLN A 480 -16.26 -36.89 14.79
N LEU A 481 -17.09 -36.66 13.77
CA LEU A 481 -18.16 -37.59 13.39
C LEU A 481 -17.91 -38.24 12.04
N ILE A 482 -17.64 -37.43 11.01
CA ILE A 482 -17.35 -37.90 9.65
C ILE A 482 -16.05 -37.26 9.16
N GLY A 483 -15.08 -38.07 8.76
CA GLY A 483 -13.81 -37.64 8.18
C GLY A 483 -12.62 -38.40 8.75
N ASP A 484 -11.50 -38.32 8.07
CA ASP A 484 -10.27 -39.03 8.45
C ASP A 484 -9.48 -38.22 9.49
N GLY A 485 -8.85 -38.91 10.43
CA GLY A 485 -7.85 -38.28 11.30
C GLY A 485 -6.60 -37.91 10.51
N GLY A 486 -5.93 -36.84 10.90
CA GLY A 486 -4.70 -36.40 10.25
C GLY A 486 -3.54 -37.34 10.54
N ASP A 487 -2.61 -37.46 9.60
CA ASP A 487 -1.38 -38.23 9.81
C ASP A 487 -0.47 -37.53 10.83
N GLY A 488 0.24 -38.32 11.64
CA GLY A 488 1.33 -37.82 12.46
C GLY A 488 2.53 -37.43 11.62
N GLY A 489 3.18 -36.33 11.97
CA GLY A 489 4.38 -35.89 11.28
C GLY A 489 5.57 -36.82 11.57
N PRO A 490 6.48 -37.05 10.61
CA PRO A 490 7.65 -37.89 10.81
C PRO A 490 8.58 -37.32 11.89
N GLY A 491 9.24 -38.21 12.63
CA GLY A 491 10.33 -37.86 13.54
C GLY A 491 11.65 -37.69 12.78
N ASP A 492 12.73 -37.39 13.51
CA ASP A 492 14.07 -37.36 12.94
C ASP A 492 15.11 -37.99 13.88
N SER A 493 16.21 -38.51 13.31
CA SER A 493 17.36 -39.03 14.06
C SER A 493 16.99 -40.13 15.09
N GLY A 494 16.03 -40.99 14.72
CA GLY A 494 15.49 -42.04 15.59
C GLY A 494 14.52 -41.54 16.66
N GLY A 495 14.09 -40.28 16.57
CA GLY A 495 13.03 -39.71 17.39
C GLY A 495 11.65 -40.16 17.00
N PRO A 496 10.70 -40.11 17.94
CA PRO A 496 9.35 -40.58 17.70
C PRO A 496 8.65 -39.68 16.67
N GLY A 497 8.05 -40.31 15.66
CA GLY A 497 7.02 -39.65 14.87
C GLY A 497 5.82 -39.29 15.71
N GLY A 498 5.05 -38.31 15.25
CA GLY A 498 3.80 -37.92 15.88
C GLY A 498 2.77 -39.04 15.82
N SER A 499 1.85 -39.06 16.77
CA SER A 499 0.70 -39.96 16.69
C SER A 499 -0.25 -39.52 15.57
N GLY A 500 -0.86 -40.49 14.90
CA GLY A 500 -1.95 -40.21 13.97
C GLY A 500 -3.23 -39.85 14.73
N GLY A 501 -4.00 -38.94 14.17
CA GLY A 501 -5.29 -38.54 14.72
C GLY A 501 -6.35 -39.63 14.59
N THR A 502 -7.27 -39.69 15.55
CA THR A 502 -8.48 -40.52 15.44
C THR A 502 -9.41 -40.02 14.33
N GLY A 503 -9.98 -40.98 13.57
CA GLY A 503 -11.01 -40.72 12.57
C GLY A 503 -12.40 -40.55 13.18
N GLY A 504 -13.33 -40.08 12.37
CA GLY A 504 -14.70 -39.80 12.78
C GLY A 504 -15.41 -41.02 13.38
N THR A 505 -16.11 -40.80 14.48
CA THR A 505 -16.80 -41.86 15.24
C THR A 505 -17.90 -42.60 14.45
N LEU A 506 -18.46 -41.97 13.40
CA LEU A 506 -19.43 -42.59 12.50
C LEU A 506 -18.77 -43.13 11.23
N ALA A 507 -17.88 -42.34 10.62
CA ALA A 507 -17.15 -42.74 9.42
C ALA A 507 -15.81 -42.00 9.32
N GLY A 508 -14.72 -42.73 9.08
CA GLY A 508 -13.39 -42.15 8.94
C GLY A 508 -12.31 -43.15 9.32
N GLN A 509 -11.12 -42.98 8.74
CA GLN A 509 -9.93 -43.73 9.11
C GLN A 509 -9.11 -42.95 10.14
N ASN A 510 -8.41 -43.66 11.02
CA ASN A 510 -7.38 -43.03 11.83
C ASN A 510 -6.20 -42.66 10.93
N GLY A 511 -5.58 -41.53 11.21
CA GLY A 511 -4.32 -41.14 10.59
C GLY A 511 -3.21 -42.12 10.93
N SER A 512 -2.22 -42.19 10.04
CA SER A 512 -1.02 -42.99 10.24
C SER A 512 -0.10 -42.31 11.25
N PRO A 513 0.59 -43.06 12.12
CA PRO A 513 1.70 -42.51 12.89
C PRO A 513 2.82 -42.01 11.97
N GLY A 514 3.53 -40.97 12.41
CA GLY A 514 4.74 -40.50 11.77
C GLY A 514 5.83 -41.56 11.78
N GLY A 515 6.57 -41.64 10.66
CA GLY A 515 7.72 -42.52 10.49
C GLY A 515 8.94 -42.11 11.30
#